data_AF-A0A6B3EIZ4-F1
#
_entry.id   AF-A0A6B3EIZ4-F1
#
_cell.length_a   1.000
_cell.length_b   1.000
_cell.length_c   1.000
_cell.angle_alpha   90.00
_cell.angle_beta   90.00
_cell.angle_gamma   90.00
#
_symmetry.space_group_name_H-M   'P 1'
#
loop_
_entity.id
_entity.type
_entity.pdbx_description
1 polymer ?
#
loop_
_entity_poly.entity_id
_entity_poly.type
_entity_poly.pdbx_seq_one_letter_code
_entity_poly.pdbx_strand_id
1 'polypeptide(L)'
;DPATGSLVDLDRRMEIVRLGQGVDRTGRLAPEALERTFAACRQYAAAIAEHEVPAGDIRFVATSASRDASNRDDFVHGVRDILGVDPEVITGAEEARLSFTGATRELGEDTYLVVDIGGGSTEFVLGTKSPRASRSVDIGCVRMTERHLTT
;
A
#
# COMPACT_ATOMS: atom_id res chain seq x y z
N ASP A 1 -9.39 2.44 22.27
CA ASP A 1 -9.95 2.35 23.62
C ASP A 1 -11.17 3.26 23.74
N PRO A 2 -12.39 2.68 23.84
CA PRO A 2 -13.63 3.43 24.01
C PRO A 2 -13.65 4.34 25.24
N ALA A 3 -12.85 4.04 26.27
CA ALA A 3 -12.80 4.84 27.49
C ALA A 3 -11.99 6.13 27.33
N THR A 4 -11.00 6.14 26.44
CA THR A 4 -10.09 7.28 26.24
C THR A 4 -10.20 7.95 24.87
N GLY A 5 -10.92 7.33 23.93
CA GLY A 5 -10.97 7.78 22.53
C GLY A 5 -9.64 7.60 21.79
N SER A 6 -8.66 6.93 22.40
CA SER A 6 -7.36 6.65 21.79
C SER A 6 -7.46 5.48 20.81
N LEU A 7 -6.68 5.53 19.74
CA LEU A 7 -6.49 4.38 18.85
C LEU A 7 -5.47 3.43 19.51
N VAL A 8 -5.80 2.15 19.57
CA VAL A 8 -4.92 1.09 20.07
C VAL A 8 -4.81 0.05 18.96
N ASP A 9 -3.58 -0.30 18.58
CA ASP A 9 -3.34 -1.36 17.60
C ASP A 9 -3.77 -2.70 18.23
N LEU A 10 -4.75 -3.38 17.60
CA LEU A 10 -5.16 -4.74 17.98
C LEU A 10 -4.29 -5.80 17.28
N ASP A 11 -3.97 -5.54 16.02
CA ASP A 11 -3.17 -6.41 15.18
C ASP A 11 -2.35 -5.58 14.18
N ARG A 12 -1.08 -5.93 13.99
CA ARG A 12 -0.20 -5.35 12.99
C ARG A 12 0.65 -6.46 12.37
N ARG A 13 0.43 -6.71 11.07
CA ARG A 13 1.15 -7.72 10.29
C ARG A 13 1.63 -7.14 8.97
N MET A 14 2.72 -7.71 8.44
CA MET A 14 3.27 -7.37 7.12
C MET A 14 3.62 -8.66 6.39
N GLU A 15 3.09 -8.83 5.18
CA GLU A 15 3.37 -9.98 4.31
C GLU A 15 3.96 -9.52 2.97
N ILE A 16 5.09 -10.10 2.57
CA ILE A 16 5.81 -9.72 1.34
C ILE A 16 5.29 -10.55 0.17
N VAL A 17 4.25 -10.07 -0.50
CA VAL A 17 3.60 -10.77 -1.62
C VAL A 17 4.25 -10.53 -2.98
N ARG A 18 5.08 -9.47 -3.09
CA ARG A 18 5.72 -9.01 -4.33
C ARG A 18 4.73 -8.83 -5.50
N LEU A 19 3.60 -8.17 -5.27
CA LEU A 19 2.56 -7.95 -6.29
C LEU A 19 3.11 -7.29 -7.57
N GLY A 20 4.05 -6.37 -7.42
CA GLY A 20 4.70 -5.65 -8.53
C GLY A 20 5.73 -6.45 -9.33
N GLN A 21 5.95 -7.74 -9.02
CA GLN A 21 6.90 -8.58 -9.74
C GLN A 21 6.61 -8.58 -11.24
N GLY A 22 7.60 -8.20 -12.05
CA GLY A 22 7.51 -8.20 -13.50
C GLY A 22 6.57 -7.16 -14.11
N VAL A 23 5.89 -6.33 -13.30
CA VAL A 23 4.97 -5.29 -13.79
C VAL A 23 5.72 -4.27 -14.62
N ASP A 24 6.93 -3.89 -14.21
CA ASP A 24 7.72 -2.90 -14.92
C ASP A 24 8.06 -3.31 -16.36
N ARG A 25 8.31 -4.61 -16.56
CA ARG A 25 8.64 -5.18 -17.87
C ARG A 25 7.40 -5.51 -18.71
N THR A 26 6.33 -5.95 -18.07
CA THR A 26 5.17 -6.55 -18.76
C THR A 26 3.95 -5.65 -18.80
N GLY A 27 3.89 -4.62 -17.96
CA GLY A 27 2.70 -3.80 -17.72
C GLY A 27 1.53 -4.60 -17.13
N ARG A 28 1.79 -5.75 -16.51
CA ARG A 28 0.76 -6.68 -16.02
C ARG A 28 1.15 -7.33 -14.70
N LEU A 29 0.15 -7.59 -13.86
CA LEU A 29 0.29 -8.41 -12.65
C LEU A 29 0.42 -9.88 -13.06
N ALA A 30 1.47 -10.54 -12.58
CA ALA A 30 1.70 -11.95 -12.84
C ALA A 30 0.64 -12.82 -12.10
N PRO A 31 0.09 -13.89 -12.73
CA PRO A 31 -0.89 -14.76 -12.08
C PRO A 31 -0.42 -15.32 -10.73
N GLU A 32 0.84 -15.71 -10.63
CA GLU A 32 1.43 -16.19 -9.38
C GLU A 32 1.60 -15.10 -8.31
N ALA A 33 1.73 -13.83 -8.72
CA ALA A 33 1.79 -12.70 -7.79
C ALA A 33 0.39 -12.39 -7.24
N LEU A 34 -0.64 -12.43 -8.09
CA LEU A 34 -2.04 -12.33 -7.69
C LEU A 34 -2.41 -13.41 -6.68
N GLU A 35 -2.07 -14.68 -6.95
CA GLU A 35 -2.42 -15.77 -6.02
C GLU A 35 -1.76 -15.60 -4.65
N ARG A 36 -0.48 -15.18 -4.58
CA ARG A 36 0.17 -14.86 -3.30
C ARG A 36 -0.52 -13.72 -2.57
N THR A 37 -0.89 -12.67 -3.30
CA THR A 37 -1.63 -11.53 -2.74
C THR A 37 -3.00 -11.96 -2.21
N PHE A 38 -3.74 -12.79 -2.94
CA PHE A 38 -5.03 -13.30 -2.50
C PHE A 38 -4.91 -14.24 -1.30
N ALA A 39 -3.85 -15.06 -1.23
CA ALA A 39 -3.55 -15.84 -0.04
C ALA A 39 -3.34 -14.95 1.19
N ALA A 40 -2.61 -13.83 1.06
CA ALA A 40 -2.45 -12.85 2.13
C ALA A 40 -3.78 -12.15 2.48
N CYS A 41 -4.58 -11.77 1.48
CA CYS A 41 -5.91 -11.19 1.70
C CYS A 41 -6.82 -12.14 2.51
N ARG A 42 -6.78 -13.45 2.25
CA ARG A 42 -7.55 -14.44 3.02
C ARG A 42 -7.10 -14.52 4.48
N GLN A 43 -5.80 -14.38 4.75
CA GLN A 43 -5.27 -14.31 6.12
C GLN A 43 -5.73 -13.03 6.84
N TYR A 44 -5.74 -11.88 6.14
CA TYR A 44 -6.26 -10.63 6.69
C TYR A 44 -7.78 -10.67 6.88
N ALA A 45 -8.54 -11.33 6.00
CA ALA A 45 -9.97 -11.56 6.17
C ALA A 45 -10.27 -12.31 7.47
N ALA A 46 -9.48 -13.34 7.79
CA ALA A 46 -9.61 -14.08 9.04
C ALA A 46 -9.32 -13.19 10.27
N ALA A 47 -8.29 -12.36 10.21
CA ALA A 47 -7.95 -11.42 11.29
C ALA A 47 -9.03 -10.34 11.50
N ILE A 48 -9.56 -9.79 10.41
CA ILE A 48 -10.67 -8.81 10.44
C ILE A 48 -11.91 -9.43 11.08
N ALA A 49 -12.22 -10.69 10.74
CA ALA A 49 -13.34 -11.42 11.33
C ALA A 49 -13.12 -11.74 12.81
N GLU A 50 -11.90 -12.12 13.22
CA GLU A 50 -11.53 -12.37 14.63
C GLU A 50 -11.73 -11.13 15.51
N HIS A 51 -11.52 -9.93 14.95
CA HIS A 51 -11.75 -8.66 15.63
C HIS A 51 -13.14 -8.05 15.41
N GLU A 52 -14.07 -8.80 14.78
CA GLU A 52 -15.46 -8.37 14.55
C GLU A 52 -15.60 -7.02 13.83
N VAL A 53 -14.67 -6.70 12.93
CA VAL A 53 -14.64 -5.40 12.22
C VAL A 53 -15.78 -5.33 11.19
N PRO A 54 -16.67 -4.31 11.24
CA PRO A 54 -17.73 -4.14 10.25
C PRO A 54 -17.16 -3.89 8.85
N ALA A 55 -17.81 -4.43 7.82
CA ALA A 55 -17.36 -4.26 6.43
C ALA A 55 -17.22 -2.78 6.00
N GLY A 56 -18.09 -1.90 6.52
CA GLY A 56 -18.04 -0.46 6.24
C GLY A 56 -16.83 0.27 6.84
N ASP A 57 -16.13 -0.36 7.78
CA ASP A 57 -14.96 0.21 8.47
C ASP A 57 -13.64 -0.36 7.92
N ILE A 58 -13.70 -1.23 6.90
CA ILE A 58 -12.52 -1.79 6.24
C ILE A 58 -12.09 -0.84 5.12
N ARG A 59 -10.86 -0.36 5.20
CA ARG A 59 -10.22 0.43 4.14
C ARG A 59 -9.05 -0.35 3.55
N PHE A 60 -9.14 -0.70 2.27
CA PHE A 60 -8.05 -1.34 1.53
C PHE A 60 -7.45 -0.34 0.54
N VAL A 61 -6.14 -0.11 0.60
CA VAL A 61 -5.42 0.81 -0.29
C VAL A 61 -4.40 0.03 -1.14
N ALA A 62 -4.36 0.30 -2.44
CA ALA A 62 -3.41 -0.27 -3.39
C ALA A 62 -2.65 0.84 -4.12
N THR A 63 -1.34 0.63 -4.33
CA THR A 63 -0.44 1.69 -4.81
C THR A 63 0.21 1.36 -6.17
N SER A 64 1.50 1.66 -6.36
CA SER A 64 2.20 1.67 -7.65
C SER A 64 1.95 0.46 -8.54
N ALA A 65 2.13 -0.77 -8.03
CA ALA A 65 1.95 -1.98 -8.83
C ALA A 65 0.55 -2.11 -9.45
N SER A 66 -0.50 -1.80 -8.68
CA SER A 66 -1.89 -1.87 -9.15
C SER A 66 -2.29 -0.68 -10.01
N ARG A 67 -1.63 0.48 -9.85
CA ARG A 67 -1.80 1.62 -10.76
C ARG A 67 -1.24 1.34 -12.14
N ASP A 68 -0.04 0.75 -12.20
CA ASP A 68 0.75 0.60 -13.42
C ASP A 68 0.27 -0.59 -14.27
N ALA A 69 -0.43 -1.55 -13.68
CA ALA A 69 -0.85 -2.77 -14.35
C ALA A 69 -2.12 -2.58 -15.19
N SER A 70 -2.04 -2.99 -16.47
CA SER A 70 -3.17 -3.00 -17.41
C SER A 70 -4.29 -3.97 -17.03
N ASN A 71 -4.01 -4.99 -16.20
CA ASN A 71 -4.98 -5.97 -15.71
C ASN A 71 -5.29 -5.81 -14.21
N ARG A 72 -5.24 -4.58 -13.70
CA ARG A 72 -5.58 -4.28 -12.31
C ARG A 72 -6.97 -4.76 -11.89
N ASP A 73 -7.91 -4.89 -12.82
CA ASP A 73 -9.27 -5.31 -12.52
C ASP A 73 -9.33 -6.76 -12.02
N ASP A 74 -8.39 -7.62 -12.44
CA ASP A 74 -8.23 -8.99 -11.90
C ASP A 74 -7.93 -8.94 -10.40
N PHE A 75 -7.05 -8.02 -9.99
CA PHE A 75 -6.72 -7.78 -8.59
C PHE A 75 -7.91 -7.19 -7.82
N VAL A 76 -8.57 -6.17 -8.38
CA VAL A 76 -9.72 -5.51 -7.75
C VAL A 76 -10.84 -6.50 -7.46
N HIS A 77 -11.20 -7.34 -8.44
CA HIS A 77 -12.23 -8.35 -8.28
C HIS A 77 -11.85 -9.40 -7.24
N GLY A 78 -10.62 -9.93 -7.28
CA GLY A 78 -10.19 -10.91 -6.29
C GLY A 78 -10.17 -10.37 -4.86
N VAL A 79 -9.78 -9.11 -4.66
CA VAL A 79 -9.86 -8.45 -3.33
C VAL A 79 -11.32 -8.32 -2.88
N ARG A 80 -12.21 -7.88 -3.77
CA ARG A 80 -13.66 -7.75 -3.47
C ARG A 80 -14.26 -9.09 -3.08
N ASP A 81 -13.95 -10.16 -3.79
CA ASP A 81 -14.49 -11.50 -3.51
C ASP A 81 -14.02 -12.04 -2.14
N ILE A 82 -12.82 -11.67 -1.70
CA ILE A 82 -12.23 -12.16 -0.44
C ILE A 82 -12.64 -11.31 0.76
N LEU A 83 -12.59 -9.97 0.62
CA LEU A 83 -12.75 -9.03 1.72
C LEU A 83 -14.10 -8.29 1.70
N GLY A 84 -14.87 -8.39 0.63
CA GLY A 84 -16.14 -7.68 0.47
C GLY A 84 -16.00 -6.18 0.27
N VAL A 85 -14.78 -5.67 0.02
CA VAL A 85 -14.49 -4.24 -0.17
C VAL A 85 -13.74 -3.96 -1.46
N ASP A 86 -13.92 -2.75 -1.96
CA ASP A 86 -13.22 -2.25 -3.13
C ASP A 86 -11.85 -1.69 -2.74
N PRO A 87 -10.74 -2.24 -3.27
CA PRO A 87 -9.44 -1.64 -3.05
C PRO A 87 -9.37 -0.26 -3.71
N GLU A 88 -8.99 0.75 -2.93
CA GLU A 88 -8.70 2.09 -3.41
C GLU A 88 -7.34 2.11 -4.10
N VAL A 89 -7.33 2.12 -5.45
CA VAL A 89 -6.11 2.35 -6.21
C VAL A 89 -5.78 3.84 -6.19
N ILE A 90 -4.91 4.24 -5.26
CA ILE A 90 -4.62 5.66 -5.00
C ILE A 90 -3.51 6.20 -5.90
N THR A 91 -3.60 7.49 -6.21
CA THR A 91 -2.54 8.21 -6.94
C THR A 91 -1.26 8.30 -6.11
N GLY A 92 -0.10 8.49 -6.76
CA GLY A 92 1.16 8.70 -6.05
C GLY A 92 1.15 9.95 -5.14
N ALA A 93 0.35 10.98 -5.47
CA ALA A 93 0.20 12.15 -4.62
C ALA A 93 -0.59 11.85 -3.34
N GLU A 94 -1.62 11.00 -3.43
CA GLU A 94 -2.38 10.57 -2.24
C GLU A 94 -1.57 9.61 -1.38
N GLU A 95 -0.79 8.70 -2.00
CA GLU A 95 0.17 7.83 -1.32
C GLU A 95 1.17 8.66 -0.51
N ALA A 96 1.82 9.62 -1.17
CA ALA A 96 2.70 10.60 -0.53
C ALA A 96 2.04 11.33 0.65
N ARG A 97 0.79 11.79 0.50
CA ARG A 97 0.06 12.49 1.55
C ARG A 97 -0.21 11.59 2.76
N LEU A 98 -0.66 10.36 2.53
CA LEU A 98 -0.95 9.40 3.59
C LEU A 98 0.33 8.96 4.32
N SER A 99 1.39 8.62 3.59
CA SER A 99 2.70 8.26 4.18
C SER A 99 3.28 9.41 4.98
N PHE A 100 3.23 10.66 4.47
CA PHE A 100 3.67 11.83 5.22
C PHE A 100 2.89 12.02 6.52
N THR A 101 1.56 11.92 6.44
CA THR A 101 0.68 12.07 7.61
C THR A 101 0.99 10.99 8.65
N GLY A 102 1.18 9.73 8.24
CA GLY A 102 1.54 8.64 9.13
C GLY A 102 2.91 8.81 9.77
N ALA A 103 3.92 9.17 8.98
CA ALA A 103 5.31 9.31 9.44
C ALA A 103 5.54 10.50 10.38
N THR A 104 4.72 11.55 10.30
CA THR A 104 4.91 12.80 11.07
C THR A 104 3.94 12.95 12.23
N ARG A 105 2.92 12.07 12.36
CA ARG A 105 1.82 12.23 13.34
C ARG A 105 2.27 12.39 14.79
N GLU A 106 3.33 11.69 15.19
CA GLU A 106 3.85 11.67 16.57
C GLU A 106 5.09 12.56 16.74
N LEU A 107 5.52 13.22 15.66
CA LEU A 107 6.67 14.13 15.68
C LEU A 107 6.22 15.55 16.06
N GLY A 108 7.18 16.37 16.46
CA GLY A 108 6.95 17.79 16.78
C GLY A 108 6.57 18.63 15.56
N GLU A 109 6.29 19.92 15.78
CA GLU A 109 6.02 20.85 14.68
C GLU A 109 7.33 21.34 14.06
N ASP A 110 7.89 20.59 13.11
CA ASP A 110 9.06 20.96 12.32
C ASP A 110 8.83 20.73 10.82
N THR A 111 9.77 21.15 9.98
CA THR A 111 9.79 20.85 8.55
C THR A 111 10.43 19.50 8.30
N TYR A 112 9.66 18.58 7.72
CA TYR A 112 10.08 17.21 7.42
C TYR A 112 10.19 16.99 5.91
N LEU A 113 11.22 16.26 5.50
CA LEU A 113 11.26 15.56 4.22
C LEU A 113 11.08 14.07 4.51
N VAL A 114 9.90 13.55 4.19
CA VAL A 114 9.62 12.11 4.25
C VAL A 114 10.07 11.48 2.94
N VAL A 115 10.83 10.40 3.04
CA VAL A 115 11.27 9.57 1.91
C VAL A 115 10.71 8.17 2.14
N ASP A 116 9.73 7.78 1.33
CA ASP A 116 9.11 6.46 1.38
C ASP A 116 9.62 5.63 0.20
N ILE A 117 10.32 4.52 0.49
CA ILE A 117 10.97 3.69 -0.52
C ILE A 117 10.17 2.39 -0.66
N GLY A 118 9.34 2.33 -1.69
CA GLY A 118 8.53 1.17 -2.02
C GLY A 118 9.22 0.16 -2.94
N GLY A 119 8.45 -0.84 -3.35
CA GLY A 119 8.90 -1.85 -4.32
C GLY A 119 8.99 -1.31 -5.76
N GLY A 120 8.01 -0.50 -6.17
CA GLY A 120 7.92 0.08 -7.52
C GLY A 120 8.40 1.52 -7.59
N SER A 121 8.02 2.36 -6.63
CA SER A 121 8.30 3.81 -6.61
C SER A 121 8.95 4.25 -5.30
N THR A 122 9.44 5.49 -5.31
CA THR A 122 9.90 6.21 -4.13
C THR A 122 9.21 7.57 -4.09
N GLU A 123 8.63 7.92 -2.95
CA GLU A 123 7.94 9.18 -2.73
C GLU A 123 8.79 10.11 -1.86
N PHE A 124 8.96 11.35 -2.32
CA PHE A 124 9.59 12.45 -1.58
C PHE A 124 8.52 13.45 -1.20
N VAL A 125 8.36 13.75 0.09
CA VAL A 125 7.28 14.62 0.57
C VAL A 125 7.82 15.62 1.57
N LEU A 126 7.84 16.90 1.18
CA LEU A 126 8.26 18.01 2.04
C LEU A 126 7.03 18.65 2.69
N GLY A 127 7.03 18.82 4.00
CA GLY A 127 5.89 19.39 4.71
C GLY A 127 6.19 19.79 6.16
N THR A 128 5.14 20.24 6.85
CA THR A 128 5.14 20.40 8.33
C THR A 128 4.00 19.56 8.89
N LYS A 129 2.82 20.17 9.15
CA LYS A 129 1.58 19.45 9.51
C LYS A 129 0.89 18.79 8.31
N SER A 130 1.23 19.23 7.11
CA SER A 130 0.70 18.72 5.85
C SER A 130 1.76 18.85 4.75
N PRO A 131 1.64 18.05 3.67
CA PRO A 131 2.51 18.16 2.51
C PRO A 131 2.44 19.55 1.87
N ARG A 132 3.61 20.12 1.57
CA ARG A 132 3.77 21.34 0.77
C ARG A 132 4.23 21.05 -0.65
N ALA A 133 5.02 20.00 -0.82
CA ALA A 133 5.47 19.51 -2.12
C ALA A 133 5.64 18.01 -2.05
N SER A 134 5.32 17.32 -3.15
CA SER A 134 5.52 15.88 -3.28
C SER A 134 6.06 15.54 -4.67
N ARG A 135 6.93 14.54 -4.74
CA ARG A 135 7.40 13.95 -5.98
C ARG A 135 7.46 12.43 -5.83
N SER A 136 6.80 11.72 -6.73
CA SER A 136 6.96 10.27 -6.90
C SER A 136 7.91 10.03 -8.07
N VAL A 137 8.81 9.06 -7.93
CA VAL A 137 9.72 8.61 -8.99
C VAL A 137 9.65 7.10 -9.12
N ASP A 138 9.81 6.59 -10.35
CA ASP A 138 9.79 5.17 -10.69
C ASP A 138 11.08 4.44 -10.30
N ILE A 139 11.46 4.56 -9.03
CA ILE A 139 12.62 3.95 -8.41
C ILE A 139 12.13 3.21 -7.17
N GLY A 140 12.21 1.89 -7.16
CA GLY A 140 11.83 1.07 -6.00
C GLY A 140 12.67 -0.21 -5.96
N CYS A 141 12.73 -0.86 -4.80
CA CYS A 141 13.67 -1.97 -4.60
C CYS A 141 13.43 -3.14 -5.58
N VAL A 142 12.17 -3.53 -5.82
CA VAL A 142 11.83 -4.60 -6.77
C VAL A 142 12.14 -4.17 -8.20
N ARG A 143 11.72 -2.97 -8.60
CA ARG A 143 11.96 -2.42 -9.95
C ARG A 143 13.46 -2.33 -10.27
N MET A 144 14.27 -1.83 -9.33
CA MET A 144 15.73 -1.73 -9.52
C MET A 144 16.40 -3.11 -9.57
N THR A 145 15.98 -4.06 -8.73
CA THR A 145 16.49 -5.44 -8.78
C THR A 145 16.18 -6.10 -10.12
N GLU A 146 14.96 -5.98 -10.63
CA GLU A 146 14.56 -6.57 -11.92
C GLU A 146 15.24 -5.91 -13.12
N ARG A 147 15.52 -4.60 -13.06
CA ARG A 147 16.21 -3.90 -14.17
C ARG A 147 17.72 -4.12 -14.21
N HIS A 148 18.36 -4.33 -13.05
CA HIS A 148 19.82 -4.19 -12.94
C HIS A 148 20.54 -5.35 -12.26
N LEU A 149 19.84 -6.20 -11.49
CA LEU A 149 20.46 -7.23 -10.64
C LEU A 149 20.00 -8.66 -10.96
N THR A 150 19.08 -8.83 -11.90
CA THR A 150 18.68 -10.16 -12.38
C THR A 150 19.47 -10.50 -13.65
N THR A 151 20.31 -11.52 -13.54
CA THR A 151 21.08 -12.12 -14.64
C THR A 151 20.28 -13.24 -15.29
#